data_AF-A0A7J3MLH5-F1
#
_entry.id   AF-A0A7J3MLH5-F1
#
_cell.length_a   1.000
_cell.length_b   1.000
_cell.length_c   1.000
_cell.angle_alpha   90.00
_cell.angle_beta   90.00
_cell.angle_gamma   90.00
#
_symmetry.space_group_name_H-M   'P 1'
#
loop_
_entity.id
_entity.type
_entity.pdbx_description
1 polymer ?
#
loop_
_entity_poly.entity_id
_entity_poly.type
_entity_poly.pdbx_seq_one_letter_code
_entity_poly.pdbx_strand_id
1 'polypeptide(L)' 'MSYVVDTHAFIWYLIGKLPEEADSIFRSAEEGESTIYVPTIVLAECLYLVENKKIILILKNYSTN' A
#
# COMPACT_ATOMS: atom_id res chain seq x y z
N MET A 1 9.47 2.77 14.06
CA MET A 1 10.14 3.61 13.03
C MET A 1 9.10 4.23 12.12
N SER A 2 9.37 5.35 11.44
CA SER A 2 8.41 5.99 10.52
C SER A 2 8.90 5.95 9.08
N TYR A 3 8.02 5.57 8.16
CA TYR A 3 8.30 5.47 6.73
C TYR A 3 7.27 6.25 5.93
N VAL A 4 7.66 6.77 4.77
CA VAL A 4 6.74 7.33 3.77
C VAL A 4 6.82 6.43 2.57
N VAL A 5 5.67 5.90 2.14
CA VAL A 5 5.61 4.97 1.01
C VAL A 5 5.45 5.73 -0.31
N ASP A 6 6.04 5.23 -1.39
CA ASP A 6 5.75 5.66 -2.75
C ASP A 6 4.63 4.80 -3.39
N THR A 7 4.17 5.20 -4.57
CA THR A 7 3.09 4.49 -5.27
C THR A 7 3.46 3.08 -5.75
N HIS A 8 4.70 2.85 -6.18
CA HIS A 8 5.13 1.53 -6.63
C HIS A 8 5.16 0.54 -5.47
N ALA A 9 5.80 0.93 -4.35
CA ALA A 9 5.88 0.13 -3.15
C ALA A 9 4.48 -0.17 -2.59
N PHE A 10 3.60 0.83 -2.54
CA PHE A 10 2.23 0.64 -2.06
C PHE A 10 1.44 -0.33 -2.94
N ILE A 11 1.48 -0.17 -4.28
CA ILE A 11 0.79 -1.08 -5.20
C ILE A 11 1.34 -2.49 -5.12
N TRP A 12 2.66 -2.64 -5.08
CA TRP A 12 3.31 -3.96 -5.04
C TRP A 12 3.00 -4.71 -3.75
N TYR A 13 2.91 -4.01 -2.63
CA TYR A 13 2.45 -4.57 -1.37
C TYR A 13 1.00 -5.06 -1.50
N LEU A 14 0.10 -4.23 -2.03
CA LEU A 14 -1.31 -4.60 -2.23
C LEU A 14 -1.53 -5.83 -3.12
N ILE A 15 -0.61 -6.12 -4.05
CA ILE A 15 -0.66 -7.30 -4.94
C ILE A 15 0.28 -8.44 -4.51
N GLY A 16 0.93 -8.34 -3.36
CA GLY A 16 1.83 -9.37 -2.82
C GLY A 16 3.09 -9.62 -3.67
N LYS A 17 3.66 -8.57 -4.28
CA LYS A 17 4.86 -8.64 -5.13
C LYS A 17 6.06 -7.87 -4.58
N LEU A 18 6.00 -7.42 -3.33
CA LEU A 18 7.11 -6.70 -2.71
C LEU A 18 8.29 -7.66 -2.44
N PRO A 19 9.55 -7.25 -2.65
CA PRO A 19 10.70 -8.01 -2.18
C PRO A 19 10.67 -8.18 -0.65
N GLU A 20 11.19 -9.31 -0.16
CA GLU A 20 11.19 -9.71 1.27
C GLU A 20 11.60 -8.58 2.21
N GLU A 21 12.67 -7.86 1.88
CA GLU A 21 13.20 -6.77 2.70
C GLU A 21 12.20 -5.62 2.82
N ALA A 22 11.59 -5.20 1.71
CA ALA A 22 10.58 -4.16 1.72
C ALA A 22 9.29 -4.65 2.39
N ASP A 23 8.90 -5.91 2.19
CA ASP A 23 7.68 -6.49 2.77
C ASP A 23 7.78 -6.56 4.30
N SER A 24 9.00 -6.80 4.83
CA SER A 24 9.25 -6.78 6.27
C SER A 24 8.89 -5.44 6.92
N ILE A 25 9.04 -4.32 6.21
CA ILE A 25 8.63 -3.00 6.71
C ILE A 25 7.11 -2.91 6.82
N PHE A 26 6.37 -3.38 5.82
CA PHE A 26 4.91 -3.42 5.85
C PHE A 26 4.39 -4.34 6.96
N ARG A 27 4.97 -5.54 7.11
CA ARG A 27 4.61 -6.46 8.20
C ARG A 27 4.85 -5.85 9.58
N SER A 28 6.00 -5.18 9.78
CA SER A 28 6.25 -4.46 11.04
C SER A 28 5.22 -3.36 11.32
N ALA A 29 4.65 -2.74 10.27
CA ALA A 29 3.59 -1.74 10.41
C ALA A 29 2.23 -2.39 10.75
N GLU A 30 1.93 -3.55 10.16
CA GLU A 30 0.76 -4.37 10.51
C GLU A 30 0.81 -4.86 11.97
N GLU A 31 2.01 -5.18 12.47
CA GLU A 31 2.27 -5.59 13.86
C GLU A 31 2.31 -4.41 14.84
N GLY A 32 2.25 -3.16 14.34
CA GLY A 32 2.27 -1.94 15.15
C GLY A 32 3.66 -1.50 15.61
N GLU A 33 4.73 -2.12 15.11
CA GLU A 33 6.14 -1.79 15.43
C GLU A 33 6.66 -0.59 14.63
N SER A 34 6.02 -0.30 13.49
CA SER A 34 6.33 0.86 12.66
C SER A 34 5.08 1.58 12.15
N THR A 35 5.28 2.77 11.58
CA THR A 35 4.22 3.57 11.00
C THR A 35 4.57 3.91 9.56
N ILE A 36 3.68 3.56 8.64
CA ILE A 36 3.79 3.93 7.23
C ILE A 36 2.78 5.05 6.96
N TYR A 37 3.30 6.20 6.55
CA TYR A 37 2.48 7.29 6.03
C TYR A 37 2.24 7.08 4.55
N VAL A 38 0.98 7.10 4.14
CA VAL A 38 0.57 7.07 2.73
C VAL A 38 0.20 8.50 2.32
N PRO A 39 1.06 9.20 1.56
CA PRO A 39 0.76 10.56 1.11
C PRO A 39 -0.49 10.60 0.22
N THR A 40 -1.24 11.71 0.27
CA THR A 40 -2.41 11.91 -0.60
C THR A 40 -2.08 11.80 -2.09
N ILE A 41 -0.87 12.21 -2.50
CA ILE A 41 -0.42 12.09 -3.90
C ILE A 41 -0.30 10.61 -4.33
N VAL A 42 0.12 9.71 -3.43
CA VAL A 42 0.18 8.27 -3.72
C VAL A 42 -1.22 7.73 -4.00
N LEU A 43 -2.21 8.15 -3.20
CA LEU A 43 -3.60 7.77 -3.44
C LEU A 43 -4.14 8.32 -4.77
N ALA A 44 -3.78 9.57 -5.12
CA ALA A 44 -4.15 10.17 -6.40
C ALA A 44 -3.52 9.43 -7.59
N GLU A 45 -2.26 9.00 -7.48
CA GLU A 45 -1.60 8.19 -8.51
C GLU A 45 -2.23 6.80 -8.63
N CYS A 46 -2.59 6.15 -7.51
CA CYS A 46 -3.35 4.90 -7.54
C CYS A 46 -4.69 5.06 -8.27
N LEU A 47 -5.44 6.13 -7.98
CA LEU A 47 -6.70 6.43 -8.65
C LEU A 47 -6.49 6.63 -10.16
N TYR A 48 -5.50 7.44 -10.55
CA TYR A 48 -5.16 7.66 -11.95
C TYR A 48 -4.81 6.35 -12.68
N LEU A 49 -4.08 5.43 -12.03
CA LEU A 49 -3.74 4.12 -12.62
C LEU A 49 -4.98 3.22 -12.79
N VAL A 50 -5.94 3.28 -11.86
CA VAL A 50 -7.22 2.56 -11.95
C VAL A 50 -8.07 3.13 -13.10
N GLU A 51 -8.23 4.44 -13.17
CA GLU A 51 -9.04 5.12 -14.19
C GLU A 51 -8.51 4.86 -15.61
N ASN A 52 -7.19 4.83 -15.76
CA ASN A 52 -6.53 4.50 -17.03
C ASN A 52 -6.43 2.99 -17.31
N LYS A 53 -7.14 2.15 -16.56
CA LYS A 53 -7.18 0.67 -16.69
C LYS A 53 -5.80 0.00 -16.63
N LYS A 54 -4.83 0.64 -15.97
CA LYS A 54 -3.49 0.07 -15.79
C LYS A 54 -3.44 -0.93 -14.63
N ILE A 55 -4.34 -0.76 -13.64
CA ILE A 55 -4.51 -1.68 -12.51
C ILE A 55 -6.00 -1.82 -12.16
N ILE A 56 -6.38 -2.93 -11.53
CA ILE A 56 -7.69 -3.11 -10.89
C ILE A 56 -7.46 -3.10 -9.39
N LEU A 57 -8.11 -2.17 -8.68
CA LEU A 57 -8.07 -2.11 -7.22
C LEU A 57 -9.44 -2.50 -6.66
N ILE A 58 -9.47 -3.54 -5.83
CA ILE A 58 -10.69 -3.99 -5.15
C ILE A 58 -10.51 -3.72 -3.65
N LEU A 59 -11.28 -2.77 -3.12
CA LEU A 59 -11.37 -2.57 -1.69
C LEU A 59 -12.30 -3.64 -1.12
N LYS A 60 -11.78 -4.49 -0.24
CA LYS A 60 -12.62 -5.39 0.55
C LYS A 60 -13.18 -4.59 1.72
N ASN A 61 -14.50 -4.54 1.84
CA ASN A 61 -15.13 -4.03 3.05
C ASN A 61 -14.82 -5.00 4.19
N TYR A 62 -14.08 -4.52 5.19
CA TYR A 62 -13.98 -5.21 6.47
C TYR A 62 -15.23 -4.84 7.27
N SER A 63 -16.22 -5.73 7.30
CA SER A 63 -17.26 -5.67 8.33
C SER A 63 -16.59 -5.89 9.67
N THR A 64 -16.54 -4.85 10.50
CA THR A 64 -16.28 -4.98 11.93
C THR A 64 -17.40 -5.82 12.55
N ASN A 65 -17.10 -7.08 12.85
CA ASN A 65 -17.85 -7.86 13.85
C ASN A 65 -17.44 -7.40 15.24
#